data_AF-A0A388M4M8-F1
#
_entry.id   AF-A0A388M4M8-F1
#
_cell.length_a   1.000
_cell.length_b   1.000
_cell.length_c   1.000
_cell.angle_alpha   90.00
_cell.angle_beta   90.00
_cell.angle_gamma   90.00
#
_symmetry.space_group_name_H-M   'P 1'
#
loop_
_entity.id
_entity.type
_entity.pdbx_description
1 polymer ?
#
loop_
_entity_poly.entity_id
_entity_poly.type
_entity_poly.pdbx_seq_one_letter_code
_entity_poly.pdbx_strand_id
1 'polypeptide(L)'
;MNEVVVGVRSVDLSSRGHSCVEVEAARLEVGFRREHSIASEKAGGAHGPLRASANVRMSVRFDYQPDICKDYKETGYCGYGDSCKFMHDRGDYKSGWQLDREWNEKEKQRRELAARDQLDDEDDPQKEEMDEDDDLPFACFICRRPFIDPVVTKCKHYFCALCALKHNSTSKNCAVCEKPTGGVFNTAREIVRKMQEEKEKASGTLDGGKRSRGSWRSS
;
A
#
# COMPACT_ATOMS: atom_id res chain seq x y z
N MET A 1 27.16 37.23 16.73
CA MET A 1 28.27 36.56 16.04
C MET A 1 29.50 36.74 16.89
N ASN A 2 30.17 35.66 17.27
CA ASN A 2 31.63 35.62 17.48
C ASN A 2 32.01 34.17 17.81
N GLU A 3 32.55 33.52 16.78
CA GLU A 3 33.36 32.32 16.86
C GLU A 3 34.55 32.53 17.80
N VAL A 4 34.93 31.48 18.53
CA VAL A 4 36.31 31.37 19.02
C VAL A 4 36.86 30.06 18.54
N VAL A 5 37.86 30.22 17.67
CA VAL A 5 38.69 29.21 17.04
C VAL A 5 39.46 28.36 18.06
N VAL A 6 39.67 27.13 17.61
CA VAL A 6 40.24 25.98 18.30
C VAL A 6 41.75 26.15 18.50
N GLY A 7 42.22 25.96 19.74
CA GLY A 7 43.64 25.81 20.08
C GLY A 7 43.86 24.49 20.81
N VAL A 8 44.36 23.49 20.08
CA VAL A 8 44.65 22.14 20.57
C VAL A 8 46.03 22.14 21.25
N ARG A 9 46.11 21.69 22.49
CA ARG A 9 47.37 21.26 23.11
C ARG A 9 47.22 19.84 23.64
N SER A 10 48.00 18.94 23.05
CA SER A 10 48.18 17.54 23.46
C SER A 10 48.65 17.43 24.91
N VAL A 11 48.05 16.49 25.63
CA VAL A 11 48.73 15.73 26.68
C VAL A 11 48.35 14.27 26.53
N ASP A 12 49.40 13.45 26.55
CA ASP A 12 49.47 12.09 26.04
C ASP A 12 48.52 11.06 26.65
N LEU A 13 48.08 10.15 25.77
CA LEU A 13 47.48 8.86 26.06
C LEU A 13 48.49 7.96 26.81
N SER A 14 48.19 7.63 28.07
CA SER A 14 48.45 6.32 28.71
C SER A 14 48.17 6.51 30.21
N SER A 15 47.07 6.06 30.82
CA SER A 15 46.76 4.65 30.99
C SER A 15 45.55 4.51 31.93
N ARG A 16 44.60 3.65 31.52
CA ARG A 16 43.64 2.89 32.35
C ARG A 16 42.52 3.65 33.10
N GLY A 17 41.28 3.42 32.64
CA GLY A 17 40.10 3.37 33.52
C GLY A 17 38.85 4.04 32.97
N HIS A 18 38.01 3.28 32.27
CA HIS A 18 36.78 3.70 31.60
C HIS A 18 35.75 4.43 32.50
N SER A 19 35.34 5.62 32.01
CA SER A 19 33.99 6.18 31.87
C SER A 19 32.82 5.58 32.68
N CYS A 20 32.05 6.42 33.36
CA CYS A 20 30.75 6.90 32.87
C CYS A 20 30.17 7.92 33.86
N VAL A 21 29.69 9.05 33.35
CA VAL A 21 29.01 10.11 34.10
C VAL A 21 27.52 9.86 33.99
N GLU A 22 26.82 9.71 35.11
CA GLU A 22 25.36 9.89 35.16
C GLU A 22 25.05 11.07 36.08
N VAL A 23 24.41 12.08 35.49
CA VAL A 23 24.02 13.33 36.13
C VAL A 23 22.64 13.09 36.77
N GLU A 24 22.59 12.83 38.07
CA GLU A 24 21.33 12.73 38.80
C GLU A 24 20.82 14.12 39.18
N ALA A 25 19.68 14.49 38.59
CA ALA A 25 18.85 15.58 39.05
C ALA A 25 18.09 15.15 40.31
N ALA A 26 18.51 15.64 41.48
CA ALA A 26 17.62 15.73 42.64
C ALA A 26 18.16 16.73 43.67
N ARG A 27 17.56 17.92 43.73
CA ARG A 27 17.45 18.63 45.02
C ARG A 27 16.05 19.20 45.17
N LEU A 28 15.29 18.61 46.08
CA LEU A 28 14.29 19.30 46.88
C LEU A 28 14.10 18.52 48.20
N GLU A 29 14.43 19.20 49.28
CA GLU A 29 14.39 18.74 50.67
C GLU A 29 12.94 18.65 51.15
N VAL A 30 12.45 17.42 51.35
CA VAL A 30 11.34 17.10 52.26
C VAL A 30 11.51 15.68 52.78
N GLY A 31 11.91 15.56 54.06
CA GLY A 31 11.86 14.30 54.83
C GLY A 31 13.00 13.31 54.58
N PHE A 32 14.18 13.57 55.16
CA PHE A 32 15.31 12.64 55.20
C PHE A 32 14.95 11.37 56.01
N ARG A 33 14.38 10.36 55.33
CA ARG A 33 14.48 8.96 55.73
C ARG A 33 15.75 8.37 55.11
N ARG A 34 16.51 7.62 55.91
CA ARG A 34 17.82 7.05 55.54
C ARG A 34 17.74 6.28 54.22
N GLU A 35 18.59 6.65 53.27
CA GLU A 35 18.69 6.17 51.88
C GLU A 35 18.78 4.63 51.76
N HIS A 36 19.23 3.93 52.80
CA HIS A 36 19.37 2.48 52.83
C HIS A 36 18.05 1.68 52.95
N SER A 37 16.89 2.30 53.24
CA SER A 37 15.60 1.57 53.26
C SER A 37 14.89 1.54 51.90
N ILE A 38 15.19 2.47 51.00
CA ILE A 38 14.48 2.61 49.72
C ILE A 38 14.81 1.46 48.75
N ALA A 39 16.05 0.95 48.78
CA ALA A 39 16.47 -0.16 47.92
C ALA A 39 15.83 -1.50 48.29
N SER A 40 15.62 -1.76 49.60
CA SER A 40 14.98 -2.98 50.08
C SER A 40 13.45 -2.94 49.92
N GLU A 41 12.84 -1.77 50.02
CA GLU A 41 11.39 -1.59 49.84
C GLU A 41 10.96 -1.51 48.37
N LYS A 42 11.90 -1.32 47.44
CA LYS A 42 11.66 -1.33 45.98
C LYS A 42 11.23 -2.71 45.47
N ALA A 43 11.59 -3.78 46.17
CA ALA A 43 11.12 -5.14 45.89
C ALA A 43 9.74 -5.44 46.52
N GLY A 44 9.31 -4.64 47.51
CA GLY A 44 8.04 -4.79 48.21
C GLY A 44 6.90 -3.91 47.68
N GLY A 45 7.17 -3.05 46.69
CA GLY A 45 6.13 -2.27 46.03
C GLY A 45 5.56 -1.08 46.83
N ALA A 46 6.19 -0.69 47.94
CA ALA A 46 5.64 0.34 48.83
C ALA A 46 5.76 1.77 48.27
N HIS A 47 6.70 2.05 47.37
CA HIS A 47 6.87 3.38 46.79
C HIS A 47 7.33 3.32 45.32
N GLY A 48 6.49 3.81 44.41
CA GLY A 48 6.75 3.93 42.96
C GLY A 48 5.85 3.04 42.09
N PRO A 49 5.95 3.13 40.76
CA PRO A 49 5.23 2.25 39.85
C PRO A 49 5.51 0.78 40.16
N LEU A 50 4.47 0.06 40.55
CA LEU A 50 4.58 -1.35 40.92
C LEU A 50 4.90 -2.19 39.69
N ARG A 51 5.88 -3.08 39.80
CA ARG A 51 6.20 -4.04 38.74
C ARG A 51 5.05 -5.05 38.62
N ALA A 52 4.44 -5.14 37.43
CA ALA A 52 3.47 -6.20 37.14
C ALA A 52 4.11 -7.59 37.25
N SER A 53 3.34 -8.59 37.65
CA SER A 53 3.80 -9.98 37.71
C SER A 53 4.18 -10.49 36.31
N ALA A 54 5.34 -11.15 36.21
CA ALA A 54 5.89 -11.55 34.91
C ALA A 54 5.14 -12.71 34.23
N ASN A 55 4.38 -13.47 35.02
CA ASN A 55 3.83 -14.77 34.63
C ASN A 55 2.30 -14.84 34.75
N VAL A 56 1.61 -13.71 34.95
CA VAL A 56 0.14 -13.66 34.99
C VAL A 56 -0.36 -12.99 33.72
N ARG A 57 -1.19 -13.71 32.96
CA ARG A 57 -1.94 -13.13 31.84
C ARG A 57 -3.24 -12.53 32.36
N MET A 58 -3.42 -11.22 32.19
CA MET A 58 -4.69 -10.56 32.52
C MET A 58 -5.76 -11.01 31.52
N SER A 59 -6.93 -11.42 32.03
CA SER A 59 -8.10 -11.64 31.18
C SER A 59 -8.67 -10.30 30.78
N VAL A 60 -8.75 -10.05 29.46
CA VAL A 60 -9.39 -8.87 28.92
C VAL A 60 -10.78 -9.26 28.45
N ARG A 61 -11.80 -8.61 28.99
CA ARG A 61 -13.19 -8.70 28.54
C ARG A 61 -13.59 -7.34 28.00
N PHE A 62 -14.16 -7.32 26.80
CA PHE A 62 -14.75 -6.11 26.25
C PHE A 62 -16.08 -5.82 26.94
N ASP A 63 -16.19 -4.62 27.52
CA ASP A 63 -17.45 -4.10 28.04
C ASP A 63 -18.16 -3.32 26.92
N TYR A 64 -19.29 -3.86 26.48
CA TYR A 64 -20.06 -3.29 25.38
C TYR A 64 -21.15 -2.33 25.85
N GLN A 65 -21.35 -2.18 27.17
CA GLN A 65 -22.40 -1.31 27.70
C GLN A 65 -21.90 0.14 27.76
N PRO A 66 -22.44 1.06 26.94
CA PRO A 66 -22.06 2.46 27.05
C PRO A 66 -22.79 3.11 28.23
N ASP A 67 -22.05 3.77 29.12
CA ASP A 67 -22.62 4.57 30.20
C ASP A 67 -23.10 5.94 29.69
N ILE A 68 -23.96 5.96 28.67
CA ILE A 68 -24.53 7.17 28.08
C ILE A 68 -25.97 7.36 28.57
N CYS A 69 -26.29 8.59 28.97
CA CYS A 69 -27.63 8.95 29.44
C CYS A 69 -28.63 8.86 28.27
N LYS A 70 -29.56 7.92 28.36
CA LYS A 70 -30.60 7.71 27.35
C LYS A 70 -31.44 8.98 27.12
N ASP A 71 -31.93 9.58 28.21
CA ASP A 71 -32.82 10.73 28.13
C ASP A 71 -32.12 11.94 27.51
N TYR A 72 -30.86 12.17 27.88
CA TYR A 72 -30.06 13.24 27.30
C TYR A 72 -29.71 12.99 25.83
N LYS A 73 -29.47 11.74 25.44
CA LYS A 73 -29.16 11.40 24.04
C LYS A 73 -30.35 11.58 23.11
N GLU A 74 -31.54 11.16 23.53
CA GLU A 74 -32.76 11.21 22.70
C GLU A 74 -33.43 12.60 22.73
N THR A 75 -33.58 13.19 23.91
CA THR A 75 -34.35 14.43 24.08
C THR A 75 -33.47 15.65 24.22
N GLY A 76 -32.20 15.45 24.56
CA GLY A 76 -31.28 16.54 24.81
C GLY A 76 -31.40 17.20 26.17
N TYR A 77 -32.31 16.71 27.01
CA TYR A 77 -32.55 17.19 28.36
C TYR A 77 -32.62 16.00 29.31
N CYS A 78 -31.80 16.04 30.37
CA CYS A 78 -31.88 15.05 31.43
C CYS A 78 -32.50 15.72 32.65
N GLY A 79 -33.56 15.14 33.21
CA GLY A 79 -34.19 15.66 34.43
C GLY A 79 -33.28 15.66 35.66
N TYR A 80 -32.21 14.87 35.63
CA TYR A 80 -31.18 14.84 36.67
C TYR A 80 -30.09 15.91 36.48
N GLY A 81 -30.07 16.61 35.34
CA GLY A 81 -29.05 17.61 35.02
C GLY A 81 -27.64 17.06 35.21
N ASP A 82 -26.74 17.87 35.76
CA ASP A 82 -25.34 17.50 36.00
C ASP A 82 -25.13 16.47 37.12
N SER A 83 -26.20 16.10 37.84
CA SER A 83 -26.15 15.02 38.85
C SER A 83 -26.38 13.63 38.24
N CYS A 84 -26.56 13.53 36.92
CA CYS A 84 -26.73 12.26 36.25
C CYS A 84 -25.46 11.41 36.34
N LYS A 85 -25.60 10.14 36.75
CA LYS A 85 -24.49 9.17 36.78
C LYS A 85 -23.98 8.82 35.38
N PHE A 86 -24.82 8.96 34.37
CA PHE A 86 -24.52 8.59 32.99
C PHE A 86 -24.04 9.79 32.17
N MET A 87 -23.16 9.53 31.20
CA MET A 87 -22.55 10.56 30.37
C MET A 87 -23.57 11.30 29.51
N HIS A 88 -23.49 12.63 29.52
CA HIS A 88 -24.29 13.52 28.68
C HIS A 88 -23.59 13.76 27.34
N ASP A 89 -23.61 12.75 26.47
CA ASP A 89 -23.13 12.86 25.10
C ASP A 89 -24.27 12.63 24.10
N ARG A 90 -24.30 13.42 23.02
CA ARG A 90 -25.24 13.30 21.90
C ARG A 90 -24.61 12.67 20.66
N GLY A 91 -23.35 12.28 20.73
CA GLY A 91 -22.69 11.54 19.65
C GLY A 91 -23.39 10.20 19.35
N ASP A 92 -23.67 9.96 18.07
CA ASP A 92 -24.24 8.73 17.53
C ASP A 92 -23.18 7.88 16.81
N TYR A 93 -22.00 7.74 17.44
CA TYR A 93 -20.93 6.91 16.90
C TYR A 93 -21.35 5.43 16.82
N LYS A 94 -20.96 4.77 15.73
CA LYS A 94 -21.12 3.32 15.58
C LYS A 94 -20.29 2.60 16.64
N SER A 95 -20.91 1.63 17.31
CA SER A 95 -20.19 0.78 18.27
C SER A 95 -19.22 -0.15 17.54
N GLY A 96 -18.13 -0.57 18.19
CA GLY A 96 -17.11 -1.44 17.57
C GLY A 96 -17.69 -2.69 16.90
N TRP A 97 -18.65 -3.36 17.54
CA TRP A 97 -19.33 -4.54 16.99
C TRP A 97 -20.10 -4.25 15.67
N GLN A 98 -20.64 -3.04 15.51
CA GLN A 98 -21.33 -2.62 14.29
C GLN A 98 -20.33 -2.43 13.16
N LEU A 99 -19.16 -1.85 13.45
CA LEU A 99 -18.07 -1.70 12.49
C LEU A 99 -17.50 -3.06 12.07
N ASP A 100 -17.24 -3.95 13.02
CA ASP A 100 -16.73 -5.30 12.76
C ASP A 100 -17.72 -6.10 11.89
N ARG A 101 -19.02 -5.96 12.16
CA ARG A 101 -20.07 -6.61 11.36
C ARG A 101 -20.12 -6.05 9.94
N GLU A 102 -20.15 -4.72 9.78
CA GLU A 102 -20.13 -4.07 8.46
C GLU A 102 -18.87 -4.44 7.67
N TRP A 103 -17.73 -4.57 8.36
CA TRP A 103 -16.48 -5.00 7.75
C TRP A 103 -16.56 -6.46 7.27
N ASN A 104 -17.02 -7.38 8.13
CA ASN A 104 -17.18 -8.79 7.79
C ASN A 104 -18.17 -9.00 6.62
N GLU A 105 -19.26 -8.24 6.59
CA GLU A 105 -20.24 -8.28 5.50
C GLU A 105 -19.63 -7.79 4.17
N LYS A 106 -18.86 -6.69 4.19
CA LYS A 106 -18.13 -6.19 3.01
C LYS A 106 -17.05 -7.16 2.55
N GLU A 107 -16.32 -7.78 3.46
CA GLU A 107 -15.28 -8.75 3.13
C GLU A 107 -15.89 -10.01 2.51
N LYS A 108 -17.04 -10.46 3.03
CA LYS A 108 -17.82 -11.54 2.45
C LYS A 108 -18.32 -11.19 1.04
N GLN A 109 -18.86 -10.00 0.83
CA GLN A 109 -19.30 -9.54 -0.48
C GLN A 109 -18.15 -9.45 -1.49
N ARG A 110 -16.98 -8.93 -1.07
CA ARG A 110 -15.77 -8.89 -1.91
C ARG A 110 -15.35 -10.31 -2.31
N ARG A 111 -15.35 -11.23 -1.34
CA ARG A 111 -15.02 -12.64 -1.58
C ARG A 111 -16.03 -13.32 -2.51
N GLU A 112 -17.31 -13.02 -2.37
CA GLU A 112 -18.38 -13.57 -3.21
C GLU A 112 -18.29 -13.03 -4.65
N LEU A 113 -18.03 -11.73 -4.82
CA LEU A 113 -17.77 -11.14 -6.15
C LEU A 113 -16.53 -11.74 -6.81
N ALA A 114 -15.44 -11.91 -6.07
CA ALA A 114 -14.23 -12.56 -6.58
C ALA A 114 -14.44 -14.05 -6.89
N ALA A 115 -15.31 -14.74 -6.13
CA ALA A 115 -15.66 -16.13 -6.42
C ALA A 115 -16.59 -16.24 -7.64
N ARG A 116 -17.45 -15.26 -7.88
CA ARG A 116 -18.29 -15.20 -9.09
C ARG A 116 -17.44 -14.95 -10.33
N ASP A 117 -16.48 -14.04 -10.26
CA ASP A 117 -15.48 -13.77 -11.31
C ASP A 117 -14.69 -15.04 -11.70
N GLN A 118 -14.39 -15.90 -10.73
CA GLN A 118 -13.68 -17.16 -10.97
C GLN A 118 -14.53 -18.28 -11.61
N LEU A 119 -15.85 -18.14 -11.67
CA LEU A 119 -16.75 -19.11 -12.32
C LEU A 119 -17.11 -18.68 -13.76
N ASP A 120 -16.58 -17.54 -14.22
CA ASP A 120 -16.77 -17.04 -15.58
C ASP A 120 -15.83 -17.68 -16.61
N ASP A 121 -14.81 -18.44 -16.15
CA ASP A 121 -13.74 -19.00 -16.99
C ASP A 121 -13.95 -20.46 -17.44
N GLU A 122 -15.03 -21.14 -17.00
CA GLU A 122 -15.31 -22.52 -17.42
C GLU A 122 -16.77 -22.69 -17.93
N ASP A 123 -16.91 -22.63 -19.26
CA ASP A 123 -18.01 -23.21 -20.08
C ASP A 123 -19.39 -22.48 -20.08
N ASP A 124 -19.45 -21.26 -20.62
CA ASP A 124 -20.71 -20.71 -21.18
C ASP A 124 -20.49 -20.11 -22.58
N PRO A 125 -21.06 -20.68 -23.67
CA PRO A 125 -20.82 -20.24 -25.03
C PRO A 125 -21.70 -19.04 -25.44
N GLN A 126 -22.24 -18.26 -24.50
CA GLN A 126 -23.25 -17.24 -24.82
C GLN A 126 -23.20 -15.94 -24.02
N LYS A 127 -22.05 -15.57 -23.44
CA LYS A 127 -21.82 -14.17 -23.06
C LYS A 127 -21.33 -13.37 -24.27
N GLU A 128 -22.24 -12.50 -24.68
CA GLU A 128 -22.22 -11.64 -25.84
C GLU A 128 -20.96 -10.76 -25.94
N GLU A 129 -20.53 -10.63 -27.18
CA GLU A 129 -19.52 -9.75 -27.75
C GLU A 129 -19.58 -8.33 -27.15
N MET A 130 -18.72 -8.05 -26.18
CA MET A 130 -18.15 -6.72 -26.03
C MET A 130 -16.71 -6.81 -26.49
N ASP A 131 -16.45 -6.31 -27.68
CA ASP A 131 -15.14 -5.97 -28.20
C ASP A 131 -14.47 -4.94 -27.27
N GLU A 132 -13.97 -5.38 -26.12
CA GLU A 132 -13.02 -4.61 -25.33
C GLU A 132 -11.65 -4.87 -25.96
N ASP A 133 -11.42 -4.18 -27.09
CA ASP A 133 -10.14 -4.04 -27.77
C ASP A 133 -9.12 -3.45 -26.78
N ASP A 134 -8.60 -4.29 -25.89
CA ASP A 134 -7.63 -3.92 -24.87
C ASP A 134 -6.48 -3.16 -25.54
N ASP A 135 -6.32 -1.93 -25.06
CA ASP A 135 -5.49 -0.77 -25.43
C ASP A 135 -3.99 -1.12 -25.67
N LEU A 136 -3.73 -2.03 -26.60
CA LEU A 136 -2.39 -2.51 -26.93
C LEU A 136 -1.78 -1.53 -27.96
N PRO A 137 -0.67 -0.85 -27.63
CA PRO A 137 -0.11 0.16 -28.52
C PRO A 137 0.32 -0.48 -29.85
N PHE A 138 0.02 0.17 -30.97
CA PHE A 138 0.35 -0.29 -32.33
C PHE A 138 1.82 -0.02 -32.72
N ALA A 139 2.45 1.01 -32.12
CA ALA A 139 3.79 1.46 -32.48
C ALA A 139 4.73 1.53 -31.28
N CYS A 140 6.03 1.33 -31.53
CA CYS A 140 7.05 1.44 -30.51
C CYS A 140 7.25 2.90 -30.05
N PHE A 141 7.28 3.14 -28.73
CA PHE A 141 7.47 4.49 -28.17
C PHE A 141 8.81 5.16 -28.52
N ILE A 142 9.85 4.37 -28.79
CA ILE A 142 11.19 4.90 -29.10
C ILE A 142 11.29 5.28 -30.58
N CYS A 143 10.87 4.39 -31.48
CA CYS A 143 11.06 4.59 -32.93
C CYS A 143 9.79 5.00 -33.68
N ARG A 144 8.63 5.06 -33.01
CA ARG A 144 7.31 5.44 -33.56
C ARG A 144 6.91 4.71 -34.83
N ARG A 145 7.48 3.52 -35.04
CA ARG A 145 7.22 2.60 -36.15
C ARG A 145 6.49 1.36 -35.63
N PRO A 146 5.83 0.58 -36.51
CA PRO A 146 5.30 -0.72 -36.11
C PRO A 146 6.41 -1.58 -35.49
N PHE A 147 6.02 -2.45 -34.56
CA PHE A 147 6.98 -3.27 -33.84
C PHE A 147 7.71 -4.26 -34.76
N ILE A 148 9.02 -4.36 -34.55
CA ILE A 148 9.89 -5.38 -35.14
C ILE A 148 10.47 -6.13 -33.94
N ASP A 149 10.07 -7.39 -33.77
CA ASP A 149 10.32 -8.22 -32.58
C ASP A 149 9.92 -7.50 -31.28
N PRO A 150 8.61 -7.46 -30.96
CA PRO A 150 8.10 -6.75 -29.80
C PRO A 150 8.55 -7.41 -28.48
N VAL A 151 9.07 -6.59 -27.58
CA VAL A 151 9.49 -6.97 -26.23
C VAL A 151 8.78 -6.15 -25.17
N VAL A 152 8.50 -6.76 -24.03
CA VAL A 152 7.82 -6.18 -22.88
C VAL A 152 8.76 -6.11 -21.68
N THR A 153 8.75 -4.96 -21.01
CA THR A 153 9.46 -4.75 -19.74
C THR A 153 8.59 -5.14 -18.53
N LYS A 154 9.21 -5.26 -17.35
CA LYS A 154 8.48 -5.49 -16.08
C LYS A 154 7.39 -4.46 -15.79
N CYS A 155 7.54 -3.24 -16.31
CA CYS A 155 6.59 -2.16 -16.17
C CYS A 155 5.51 -2.13 -17.26
N LYS A 156 5.32 -3.22 -18.02
CA LYS A 156 4.32 -3.36 -19.09
C LYS A 156 4.45 -2.31 -20.21
N HIS A 157 5.67 -1.90 -20.54
CA HIS A 157 5.92 -1.05 -21.72
C HIS A 157 6.50 -1.88 -22.86
N TYR A 158 6.01 -1.61 -24.06
CA TYR A 158 6.33 -2.37 -25.28
C TYR A 158 7.33 -1.62 -26.16
N PHE A 159 8.35 -2.33 -26.64
CA PHE A 159 9.41 -1.80 -27.51
C PHE A 159 9.82 -2.81 -28.58
N CYS A 160 10.56 -2.37 -29.60
CA CYS A 160 11.29 -3.30 -30.48
C CYS A 160 12.53 -3.84 -29.76
N ALA A 161 12.94 -5.08 -30.01
CA ALA A 161 14.15 -5.68 -29.41
C ALA A 161 15.39 -4.79 -29.55
N LEU A 162 15.64 -4.25 -30.76
CA LEU A 162 16.76 -3.36 -31.03
C LEU A 162 16.64 -2.01 -30.31
N CYS A 163 15.43 -1.48 -30.16
CA CYS A 163 15.20 -0.20 -29.50
C CYS A 163 15.40 -0.32 -27.98
N ALA A 164 14.92 -1.41 -27.39
CA ALA A 164 15.14 -1.73 -25.99
C ALA A 164 16.64 -1.86 -25.66
N LEU A 165 17.41 -2.57 -26.49
CA LEU A 165 18.85 -2.75 -26.30
C LEU A 165 19.63 -1.44 -26.42
N LYS A 166 19.35 -0.61 -27.44
CA LYS A 166 19.99 0.71 -27.62
C LYS A 166 19.68 1.67 -26.48
N HIS A 167 18.46 1.62 -25.97
CA HIS A 167 18.10 2.44 -24.82
C HIS A 167 18.79 1.93 -23.55
N ASN A 168 18.81 0.62 -23.31
CA ASN A 168 19.48 0.03 -22.14
C ASN A 168 20.99 0.27 -22.10
N SER A 169 21.65 0.39 -23.25
CA SER A 169 23.07 0.79 -23.32
C SER A 169 23.30 2.25 -22.96
N THR A 170 22.30 3.12 -23.16
CA THR A 170 22.37 4.55 -22.85
C THR A 170 21.92 4.82 -21.41
N SER A 171 20.75 4.29 -21.04
CA SER A 171 20.13 4.40 -19.73
C SER A 171 19.48 3.07 -19.32
N LYS A 172 19.76 2.62 -18.10
CA LYS A 172 19.24 1.35 -17.54
C LYS A 172 17.77 1.42 -17.08
N ASN A 173 17.07 2.47 -17.48
CA ASN A 173 15.71 2.80 -17.08
C ASN A 173 14.75 2.61 -18.25
N CYS A 174 13.46 2.50 -17.96
CA CYS A 174 12.42 2.41 -18.97
C CYS A 174 12.19 3.78 -19.63
N ALA A 175 12.06 3.82 -20.95
CA ALA A 175 11.86 5.06 -21.72
C ALA A 175 10.53 5.79 -21.44
N VAL A 176 9.54 5.12 -20.83
CA VAL A 176 8.21 5.68 -20.58
C VAL A 176 8.00 6.06 -19.11
N CYS A 177 8.36 5.17 -18.18
CA CYS A 177 8.10 5.36 -16.75
C CYS A 177 9.35 5.50 -15.89
N GLU A 178 10.54 5.52 -16.50
CA GLU A 178 11.85 5.71 -15.84
C GLU A 178 12.21 4.68 -14.76
N LYS A 179 11.39 3.64 -14.56
CA LYS A 179 11.69 2.54 -13.64
C LYS A 179 12.92 1.75 -14.12
N PRO A 180 13.78 1.27 -13.21
CA PRO A 180 14.92 0.45 -13.58
C PRO A 180 14.44 -0.88 -14.19
N THR A 181 14.87 -1.17 -15.42
CA THR A 181 14.44 -2.39 -16.14
C THR A 181 15.21 -3.63 -15.66
N GLY A 182 16.40 -3.42 -15.07
CA GLY A 182 17.27 -4.50 -14.61
C GLY A 182 17.80 -5.39 -15.74
N GLY A 183 17.77 -4.89 -16.99
CA GLY A 183 18.22 -5.65 -18.18
C GLY A 183 17.32 -6.83 -18.57
N VAL A 184 16.13 -6.96 -17.98
CA VAL A 184 15.19 -8.04 -18.29
C VAL A 184 14.15 -7.55 -19.29
N PHE A 185 14.13 -8.16 -20.47
CA PHE A 185 13.16 -7.92 -21.54
C PHE A 185 12.57 -9.25 -21.99
N ASN A 186 11.26 -9.41 -21.86
CA ASN A 186 10.56 -10.63 -22.27
C ASN A 186 9.94 -10.42 -23.66
N THR A 187 9.75 -11.48 -24.45
CA THR A 187 9.04 -11.40 -25.72
C THR A 187 7.55 -11.09 -25.48
N ALA A 188 7.02 -10.06 -26.14
CA ALA A 188 5.63 -9.63 -25.99
C ALA A 188 4.69 -10.49 -26.87
N ARG A 189 4.29 -11.66 -26.36
CA ARG A 189 3.44 -12.61 -27.09
C ARG A 189 2.08 -12.03 -27.50
N GLU A 190 1.53 -11.14 -26.70
CA GLU A 190 0.24 -10.47 -26.95
C GLU A 190 0.27 -9.63 -28.25
N ILE A 191 1.33 -8.82 -28.45
CA ILE A 191 1.48 -8.00 -29.67
C ILE A 191 1.77 -8.89 -30.88
N VAL A 192 2.55 -9.97 -30.71
CA VAL A 192 2.83 -10.90 -31.81
C VAL A 192 1.53 -11.54 -32.32
N ARG A 193 0.62 -11.93 -31.42
CA ARG A 193 -0.68 -12.49 -31.77
C ARG A 193 -1.54 -11.48 -32.53
N LYS A 194 -1.71 -10.25 -32.02
CA LYS A 194 -2.46 -9.18 -32.71
C LYS A 194 -1.86 -8.85 -34.08
N MET A 195 -0.52 -8.80 -34.20
CA MET A 195 0.15 -8.58 -35.49
C MET A 195 -0.06 -9.71 -36.50
N GLN A 196 -0.25 -10.95 -36.05
CA GLN A 196 -0.56 -12.07 -36.94
C GLN A 196 -2.00 -11.98 -37.44
N GLU A 197 -2.95 -11.70 -36.55
CA GLU A 197 -4.36 -11.50 -36.89
C GLU A 197 -4.55 -10.35 -37.89
N GLU A 198 -3.86 -9.21 -37.71
CA GLU A 198 -3.90 -8.09 -38.67
C GLU A 198 -3.33 -8.48 -40.05
N LYS A 199 -2.26 -9.29 -40.09
CA LYS A 199 -1.67 -9.77 -41.35
C LYS A 199 -2.60 -10.75 -42.07
N GLU A 200 -3.26 -11.63 -41.34
CA GLU A 200 -4.25 -12.56 -41.89
C GLU A 200 -5.44 -11.80 -42.49
N LYS A 201 -5.99 -10.82 -41.73
CA LYS A 201 -7.05 -9.92 -42.20
C LYS A 201 -6.63 -9.13 -43.46
N ALA A 202 -5.40 -8.62 -43.51
CA ALA A 202 -4.89 -7.89 -44.67
C ALA A 202 -4.66 -8.78 -45.91
N SER A 203 -4.32 -10.05 -45.73
CA SER A 203 -4.13 -11.00 -46.84
C SER A 203 -5.45 -11.48 -47.46
N GLY A 204 -6.55 -11.48 -46.70
CA GLY A 204 -7.87 -11.95 -47.15
C GLY A 204 -8.62 -11.00 -48.11
N THR A 205 -8.20 -9.74 -48.28
CA THR A 205 -8.94 -8.74 -49.06
C THR A 205 -8.54 -8.64 -50.54
N LEU A 206 -7.57 -9.42 -51.03
CA LEU A 206 -7.04 -9.28 -52.41
C LEU A 206 -7.56 -10.30 -53.46
N ASP A 207 -8.46 -11.24 -53.11
CA ASP A 207 -9.01 -12.23 -54.08
C ASP A 207 -10.39 -11.85 -54.70
N GLY A 208 -10.87 -10.62 -54.51
CA GLY A 208 -12.20 -10.17 -54.97
C GLY A 208 -12.25 -9.38 -56.28
N GLY A 209 -11.24 -9.47 -57.16
CA GLY A 209 -11.03 -8.49 -58.24
C GLY A 209 -10.90 -9.02 -59.67
N LYS A 210 -11.80 -9.89 -60.17
CA LYS A 210 -11.86 -10.25 -61.61
C LYS A 210 -12.89 -9.42 -62.38
N ARG A 211 -12.40 -8.25 -62.82
CA ARG A 211 -12.66 -7.53 -64.09
C ARG A 211 -13.88 -7.98 -64.93
N SER A 212 -15.00 -7.25 -64.84
CA SER A 212 -15.93 -7.11 -65.96
C SER A 212 -15.35 -6.09 -66.95
N ARG A 213 -14.72 -6.57 -68.03
CA ARG A 213 -14.50 -5.74 -69.23
C ARG A 213 -15.85 -5.61 -69.93
N GLY A 214 -16.54 -4.50 -69.69
CA GLY A 214 -17.76 -4.12 -70.38
C GLY A 214 -17.51 -3.97 -71.88
N SER A 215 -18.22 -4.76 -72.68
CA SER A 215 -18.38 -4.56 -74.11
C SER A 215 -19.39 -3.44 -74.33
N TRP A 216 -18.90 -2.23 -74.60
CA TRP A 216 -19.70 -1.14 -75.15
C TRP A 216 -19.66 -1.19 -76.68
N ARG A 217 -20.82 -1.32 -77.32
CA ARG A 217 -21.23 -0.74 -78.63
C ARG A 217 -22.67 -1.21 -78.89
N SER A 218 -23.70 -0.37 -78.78
CA SER A 218 -24.10 0.80 -79.58
C SER A 218 -24.74 0.41 -80.91
N SER A 219 -26.06 0.63 -80.95
CA SER A 219 -26.96 0.82 -82.11
C SER A 219 -27.36 -0.40 -82.93
#